data_AF-A0A537LU88-F1
#
_entry.id   AF-A0A537LU88-F1
#
_cell.length_a   1.000
_cell.length_b   1.000
_cell.length_c   1.000
_cell.angle_alpha   90.00
_cell.angle_beta   90.00
_cell.angle_gamma   90.00
#
_symmetry.space_group_name_H-M   'P 1'
#
loop_
_entity.id
_entity.type
_entity.pdbx_description
1 polymer ?
#
loop_
_entity_poly.entity_id
_entity_poly.type
_entity_poly.pdbx_seq_one_letter_code
_entity_poly.pdbx_strand_id
1 'polypeptide(L)' 'PQNKRGILADDKLKKVFGTDKVTMFEMNKHLSRHLS' A
#
# COMPACT_ATOMS: atom_id res chain seq x y z
N PRO A 1 -11.97 11.58 14.85
CA PRO A 1 -10.79 11.62 13.96
C PRO A 1 -10.62 10.29 13.22
N GLN A 2 -11.16 10.17 12.00
CA GLN A 2 -10.91 9.00 11.16
C GLN A 2 -9.44 9.05 10.71
N ASN A 3 -8.63 8.11 11.21
CA ASN A 3 -7.23 7.96 10.83
C ASN A 3 -7.13 7.60 9.34
N LYS A 4 -7.14 8.62 8.46
CA LYS A 4 -6.96 8.53 7.00
C LYS A 4 -5.52 8.16 6.57
N ARG A 5 -4.69 7.68 7.52
CA ARG A 5 -3.28 7.33 7.28
C ARG A 5 -3.09 5.91 6.73
N GLY A 6 -4.12 5.06 6.82
CA GLY A 6 -4.11 3.71 6.28
C GLY A 6 -4.96 3.64 5.01
N ILE A 7 -4.35 3.16 3.94
CA ILE A 7 -5.00 2.80 2.67
C ILE A 7 -5.33 1.30 2.75
N LEU A 8 -6.60 0.95 2.57
CA LEU A 8 -7.00 -0.45 2.40
C LEU A 8 -6.72 -0.85 0.96
N ALA A 9 -6.00 -1.96 0.79
CA ALA A 9 -5.64 -2.48 -0.52
C ALA A 9 -6.83 -3.27 -1.08
N ASP A 10 -7.33 -2.85 -2.23
CA ASP A 10 -8.23 -3.65 -3.05
C ASP A 10 -7.50 -4.84 -3.69
N ASP A 11 -8.21 -5.72 -4.40
CA ASP A 11 -7.62 -6.92 -4.98
C ASP A 11 -6.48 -6.65 -5.98
N LYS A 12 -6.45 -5.46 -6.59
CA LYS A 12 -5.35 -5.07 -7.49
C LYS A 12 -4.16 -4.56 -6.68
N LEU A 13 -4.42 -3.71 -5.69
CA LEU A 13 -3.40 -3.17 -4.79
C LEU A 13 -2.77 -4.26 -3.92
N LYS A 14 -3.50 -5.30 -3.54
CA LYS A 14 -2.95 -6.48 -2.84
C LYS A 14 -1.90 -7.20 -3.66
N LYS A 15 -2.02 -7.25 -4.99
CA LYS A 15 -1.00 -7.84 -5.87
C LYS A 15 0.28 -7.02 -5.92
N VAL A 16 0.16 -5.69 -5.77
CA VAL A 16 1.31 -4.77 -5.78
C VAL A 16 1.97 -4.69 -4.40
N PHE A 17 1.16 -4.53 -3.35
CA PHE A 17 1.63 -4.32 -1.98
C PHE A 17 1.87 -5.61 -1.20
N GLY A 18 1.17 -6.70 -1.52
CA GLY A 18 1.27 -7.98 -0.80
C GLY A 18 0.65 -7.97 0.59
N THR A 19 -0.16 -6.95 0.93
CA THR A 19 -0.84 -6.80 2.22
C THR A 19 -2.20 -6.13 2.02
N ASP A 20 -3.14 -6.38 2.94
CA ASP A 20 -4.50 -5.84 2.91
C ASP A 20 -4.59 -4.36 3.29
N LYS A 21 -3.56 -3.84 3.95
CA LYS A 21 -3.50 -2.44 4.40
C LYS A 21 -2.07 -1.95 4.32
N VAL A 22 -1.91 -0.76 3.75
CA VAL A 22 -0.64 -0.04 3.70
C VAL A 22 -0.81 1.36 4.26
N THR A 23 0.23 1.88 4.89
CA THR A 23 0.31 3.32 5.16
C THR A 23 1.01 4.05 4.02
N MET A 24 0.85 5.37 3.94
CA MET A 24 1.57 6.21 2.98
C MET A 24 3.10 6.02 3.06
N PHE A 25 3.65 5.78 4.26
CA PHE A 25 5.07 5.54 4.46
C PHE A 25 5.55 4.21 3.86
N GLU A 26 4.72 3.17 3.96
CA GLU A 26 5.03 1.85 3.41
C GLU A 26 4.82 1.79 1.90
N MET A 27 3.92 2.61 1.35
CA MET A 27 3.57 2.64 -0.06
C MET A 27 4.81 2.76 -0.97
N ASN A 28 5.74 3.67 -0.64
CA ASN A 28 6.97 3.86 -1.42
C ASN A 28 7.87 2.63 -1.43
N LYS A 29 7.94 1.88 -0.32
CA LYS A 29 8.76 0.65 -0.22
C LYS A 29 8.20 -0.48 -1.09
N HIS A 30 6.89 -0.54 -1.23
CA HIS A 30 6.27 -1.55 -2.08
C HIS A 30 6.37 -1.18 -3.56
N LEU A 31 6.17 0.10 -3.91
CA LEU A 31 6.27 0.59 -5.29
C LEU A 31 7.69 0.49 -5.84
N SER A 32 8.72 0.74 -5.03
CA SER A 32 10.12 0.65 -5.48
C SER A 32 10.55 -0.75 -5.94
N ARG A 33 9.82 -1.80 -5.56
CA ARG A 33 10.06 -3.17 -6.03
C ARG A 33 9.58 -3.43 -7.47
N HIS A 34 8.68 -2.57 -7.97
CA HIS A 34 8.06 -2.71 -9.30
C HIS A 34 8.54 -1.64 -10.29
N LEU A 35 9.18 -0.59 -9.78
CA LEU A 35 9.80 0.48 -10.57
C LEU A 35 11.28 0.14 -10.78
N SER A 36 11.55 -0.75 -11.72
CA SER A 36 12.88 -1.06 -12.26
C SER A 36 13.10 -0.38 -13.60
#